data_AF-A0A0L0W939-F1
#
_entry.id   AF-A0A0L0W939-F1
#
_cell.length_a   1.000
_cell.length_b   1.000
_cell.length_c   1.000
_cell.angle_alpha   90.00
_cell.angle_beta   90.00
_cell.angle_gamma   90.00
#
_symmetry.space_group_name_H-M   'P 1'
#
loop_
_entity.id
_entity.type
_entity.pdbx_description
1 polymer ?
#
loop_
_entity_poly.entity_id
_entity_poly.type
_entity_poly.pdbx_seq_one_letter_code
_entity_poly.pdbx_strand_id
1 'polypeptide(L)'
;MRCNECNIDQIIKINTPEKVKFECENGHTWYEDYIDNGGVHERPDSYKIEFEDTLFPSEKILYKKIIDEIDKNKNFYNSSNPEDITRTIIKKIGVSEKEIYKLFKKINEYKEIL
;
A
#
# COMPACT_ATOMS: atom_id res chain seq x y z
N MET A 1 7.77 -10.76 -9.14
CA MET A 1 8.33 -11.14 -7.84
C MET A 1 7.34 -12.06 -7.16
N ARG A 2 7.79 -13.12 -6.48
CA ARG A 2 6.91 -14.05 -5.75
C ARG A 2 7.52 -14.39 -4.40
N CYS A 3 6.67 -14.68 -3.42
CA CYS A 3 7.12 -15.13 -2.11
C CYS A 3 7.70 -16.53 -2.24
N ASN A 4 8.89 -16.75 -1.68
CA ASN A 4 9.56 -18.05 -1.78
C ASN A 4 8.86 -19.16 -0.96
N GLU A 5 8.02 -18.78 0.02
CA GLU A 5 7.31 -19.71 0.90
C GLU A 5 5.91 -20.08 0.38
N CYS A 6 5.10 -19.08 0.00
CA CYS A 6 3.72 -19.29 -0.44
C CYS A 6 3.44 -19.00 -1.92
N ASN A 7 4.46 -18.59 -2.69
CA ASN A 7 4.38 -18.38 -4.15
C ASN A 7 3.33 -17.34 -4.62
N ILE A 8 2.88 -16.45 -3.73
CA ILE A 8 1.99 -15.34 -4.07
C ILE A 8 2.76 -14.14 -4.61
N ASP A 9 2.08 -13.25 -5.32
CA ASP A 9 2.64 -12.01 -5.89
C ASP A 9 2.28 -10.74 -5.11
N GLN A 10 1.50 -10.87 -4.03
CA GLN A 10 1.17 -9.77 -3.13
C GLN A 10 2.35 -9.49 -2.19
N ILE A 11 3.30 -8.70 -2.69
CA ILE A 11 4.58 -8.42 -2.02
C ILE A 11 4.85 -6.93 -1.98
N ILE A 12 5.31 -6.48 -0.82
CA ILE A 12 5.85 -5.16 -0.57
C ILE A 12 7.38 -5.25 -0.60
N LYS A 13 8.04 -4.27 -1.23
CA LYS A 13 9.50 -4.07 -1.24
C LYS A 13 9.81 -2.75 -0.53
N ILE A 14 10.62 -2.78 0.52
CA ILE A 14 11.06 -1.61 1.28
C ILE A 14 12.57 -1.57 1.29
N ASN A 15 13.16 -0.50 0.76
CA ASN A 15 14.59 -0.27 0.87
C ASN A 15 14.91 0.28 2.27
N THR A 16 15.74 -0.40 3.06
CA THR A 16 16.27 0.10 4.33
C THR A 16 17.77 0.38 4.19
N PRO A 17 18.40 1.15 5.09
CA PRO A 17 19.83 1.48 4.97
C PRO A 17 20.75 0.25 4.86
N GLU A 18 20.38 -0.86 5.48
CA GLU A 18 21.21 -2.06 5.52
C GLU A 18 20.90 -3.03 4.37
N LYS A 19 19.62 -3.29 4.11
CA LYS A 19 19.15 -4.31 3.15
C LYS A 19 17.83 -3.92 2.49
N VAL A 20 17.44 -4.65 1.47
CA VAL A 20 16.08 -4.58 0.92
C VAL A 20 15.20 -5.57 1.68
N LYS A 21 14.19 -5.07 2.38
CA LYS A 21 13.16 -5.89 3.04
C LYS A 21 12.05 -6.20 2.05
N PHE A 22 11.61 -7.46 2.06
CA PHE A 22 10.41 -7.91 1.39
C PHE A 22 9.43 -8.52 2.38
N GLU A 23 8.14 -8.31 2.13
CA GLU A 23 7.06 -8.88 2.94
C GLU A 23 5.90 -9.27 2.03
N CYS A 24 5.35 -10.47 2.20
CA CYS A 24 4.15 -10.90 1.48
C CYS A 24 2.88 -10.77 2.32
N GLU A 25 1.69 -10.81 1.71
CA GLU A 25 0.42 -10.62 2.42
C GLU A 25 0.10 -11.69 3.48
N ASN A 26 0.79 -12.84 3.42
CA ASN A 26 0.71 -13.90 4.42
C ASN A 26 1.69 -13.71 5.59
N GLY A 27 2.51 -12.64 5.58
CA GLY A 27 3.44 -12.29 6.67
C GLY A 27 4.85 -12.84 6.53
N HIS A 28 5.16 -13.65 5.51
CA HIS A 28 6.55 -14.08 5.26
C HIS A 28 7.42 -12.88 4.89
N THR A 29 8.58 -12.77 5.55
CA THR A 29 9.53 -11.67 5.40
C THR A 29 10.90 -12.22 5.02
N TRP A 30 11.56 -11.59 4.06
CA TRP A 30 12.95 -11.90 3.72
C TRP A 30 13.72 -10.63 3.37
N TYR A 31 15.05 -10.76 3.31
CA TYR A 31 15.96 -9.64 3.07
C TYR A 31 16.94 -10.01 1.97
N GLU A 32 17.22 -9.05 1.09
CA GLU A 32 18.22 -9.19 0.02
C GLU A 32 19.22 -8.04 0.11
N ASP A 33 20.47 -8.33 -0.26
CA ASP A 33 21.58 -7.37 -0.17
C ASP A 33 21.58 -6.39 -1.36
N TYR A 34 22.18 -5.23 -1.12
CA TYR A 34 22.51 -4.25 -2.16
C TYR A 34 23.74 -4.68 -2.97
N ILE A 35 23.93 -4.09 -4.15
CA ILE A 35 25.05 -4.40 -5.07
C ILE A 35 26.42 -4.19 -4.41
N ASP A 36 26.57 -3.15 -3.58
CA ASP A 36 27.81 -2.87 -2.83
C ASP A 36 28.11 -3.91 -1.74
N ASN A 37 27.12 -4.75 -1.40
CA ASN A 37 27.22 -5.89 -0.50
C ASN A 37 27.13 -7.24 -1.23
N GLY A 38 27.31 -7.27 -2.56
CA GLY A 38 27.28 -8.49 -3.36
C GLY A 38 25.88 -9.01 -3.71
N GLY A 39 24.83 -8.21 -3.49
CA GLY A 39 23.46 -8.51 -3.90
C GLY A 39 23.11 -7.95 -5.28
N VAL A 40 21.81 -7.74 -5.52
CA VAL A 40 21.27 -7.39 -6.85
C VAL A 40 20.46 -6.08 -6.88
N HIS A 41 20.30 -5.43 -5.74
CA HIS A 41 19.51 -4.19 -5.65
C HIS A 41 20.41 -2.96 -5.62
N GLU A 42 20.03 -1.95 -6.38
CA GLU A 42 20.61 -0.61 -6.26
C GLU A 42 20.11 0.07 -4.98
N ARG A 43 20.97 0.88 -4.36
CA ARG A 43 20.56 1.75 -3.25
C ARG A 43 19.70 2.89 -3.80
N PRO A 44 18.61 3.27 -3.11
CA PRO A 44 17.85 4.45 -3.50
C PRO A 44 18.60 5.74 -3.11
N ASP A 45 18.27 6.85 -3.77
CA ASP A 45 18.77 8.18 -3.39
C ASP A 45 18.29 8.62 -2.00
N SER A 46 17.18 8.05 -1.53
CA SER A 46 16.58 8.32 -0.23
C SER A 46 15.90 7.08 0.34
N TYR A 47 15.99 6.89 1.66
CA TYR A 47 15.27 5.85 2.40
C TYR A 47 13.93 6.33 2.96
N LYS A 48 13.43 7.46 2.47
CA LYS A 48 12.07 7.93 2.81
C LYS A 48 11.05 6.93 2.29
N ILE A 49 10.18 6.46 3.18
CA ILE A 49 9.10 5.52 2.86
C ILE A 49 7.80 6.31 2.76
N GLU A 50 7.19 6.33 1.59
CA GLU A 50 5.86 6.91 1.41
C GLU A 50 4.77 5.88 1.79
N PHE A 51 3.55 6.34 2.07
CA PHE A 51 2.45 5.46 2.45
C PHE A 51 2.22 4.36 1.40
N GLU A 52 2.24 4.74 0.13
CA GLU A 52 2.02 3.85 -1.01
C GLU A 52 3.06 2.73 -1.04
N ASP A 53 4.29 2.95 -0.61
CA ASP A 53 5.33 1.92 -0.56
C ASP A 53 4.96 0.78 0.39
N THR A 54 4.13 1.06 1.39
CA THR A 54 3.63 0.07 2.36
C THR A 54 2.46 -0.75 1.85
N LEU A 55 1.88 -0.43 0.69
CA LEU A 55 0.70 -1.10 0.16
C LEU A 55 1.05 -2.32 -0.70
N PHE A 56 0.30 -3.41 -0.51
CA PHE A 56 0.35 -4.56 -1.43
C PHE A 56 -0.15 -4.16 -2.82
N PRO A 57 0.21 -4.88 -3.89
CA PRO A 57 -0.22 -4.56 -5.26
C PRO A 57 -1.74 -4.36 -5.41
N SER A 58 -2.55 -5.24 -4.80
CA SER A 58 -4.02 -5.11 -4.80
C SER A 58 -4.49 -3.86 -4.05
N GLU A 59 -3.89 -3.56 -2.90
CA GLU A 59 -4.18 -2.36 -2.11
C GLU A 59 -3.79 -1.08 -2.85
N LYS A 60 -2.67 -1.05 -3.58
CA LYS A 60 -2.26 0.08 -4.43
C LYS A 60 -3.29 0.38 -5.51
N ILE A 61 -3.81 -0.67 -6.15
CA ILE A 61 -4.87 -0.54 -7.17
C ILE A 61 -6.13 0.03 -6.53
N LEU A 62 -6.52 -0.47 -5.35
CA LEU A 62 -7.68 0.03 -4.61
C LEU A 62 -7.51 1.50 -4.22
N TYR A 63 -6.37 1.84 -3.61
CA TYR A 63 -6.04 3.20 -3.18
C TYR A 63 -6.12 4.17 -4.35
N LYS A 64 -5.48 3.84 -5.48
CA LYS A 64 -5.54 4.66 -6.69
C LYS A 64 -6.96 4.87 -7.19
N LYS A 65 -7.79 3.82 -7.24
CA LYS A 65 -9.20 3.96 -7.65
C LYS A 65 -9.99 4.90 -6.74
N ILE A 66 -9.73 4.86 -5.43
CA ILE A 66 -10.38 5.74 -4.45
C ILE A 66 -9.96 7.19 -4.70
N ILE A 67 -8.66 7.45 -4.85
CA ILE A 67 -8.14 8.80 -5.14
C ILE A 67 -8.71 9.32 -6.47
N ASP A 68 -8.69 8.51 -7.53
CA ASP A 68 -9.24 8.87 -8.85
C ASP A 68 -10.74 9.22 -8.78
N GLU A 69 -11.52 8.52 -7.94
CA GLU A 69 -12.95 8.81 -7.75
C GLU A 69 -13.18 10.09 -6.93
N ILE A 70 -12.39 10.29 -5.87
CA ILE A 70 -12.44 11.51 -5.07
C ILE A 70 -12.10 12.72 -5.94
N ASP A 71 -11.09 12.61 -6.81
CA ASP A 71 -10.68 13.68 -7.70
C ASP A 71 -11.75 14.07 -8.73
N LYS A 72 -12.56 13.11 -9.18
CA LYS A 72 -13.68 13.37 -10.11
C LYS A 72 -14.84 14.11 -9.44
N ASN A 73 -15.05 13.88 -8.13
CA ASN A 73 -16.23 14.35 -7.40
C ASN A 73 -15.88 15.14 -6.13
N LYS A 74 -14.82 15.97 -6.17
CA LYS A 74 -14.26 16.69 -5.00
C LYS A 74 -15.30 17.38 -4.12
N ASN A 75 -16.27 18.06 -4.74
CA ASN A 75 -17.30 18.80 -4.00
C ASN A 75 -18.17 17.90 -3.13
N PHE A 76 -18.48 16.69 -3.58
CA PHE A 76 -19.23 15.70 -2.79
C PHE A 76 -18.37 15.25 -1.60
N TYR A 77 -17.16 14.78 -1.86
CA TYR A 77 -16.29 14.23 -0.81
C TYR A 77 -15.86 15.25 0.25
N ASN A 78 -15.79 16.54 -0.10
CA ASN A 78 -15.48 17.61 0.86
C ASN A 78 -16.67 18.03 1.75
N SER A 79 -17.91 17.67 1.37
CA SER A 79 -19.13 18.15 2.04
C SER A 79 -19.98 17.03 2.64
N SER A 80 -19.74 15.78 2.24
CA SER A 80 -20.45 14.60 2.73
C SER A 80 -19.91 14.08 4.06
N ASN A 81 -20.79 13.40 4.81
CA ASN A 81 -20.42 12.64 6.00
C ASN A 81 -19.67 11.33 5.64
N PRO A 82 -18.93 10.73 6.60
CA PRO A 82 -18.17 9.50 6.37
C PRO A 82 -19.00 8.31 5.86
N GLU A 83 -20.25 8.17 6.30
CA GLU A 83 -21.14 7.07 5.89
C GLU A 83 -21.50 7.18 4.40
N ASP A 84 -21.85 8.38 3.95
CA ASP A 84 -22.19 8.67 2.54
C ASP A 84 -20.97 8.52 1.63
N ILE A 85 -19.80 8.94 2.10
CA ILE A 85 -18.52 8.74 1.41
C ILE A 85 -18.26 7.25 1.22
N THR A 86 -18.32 6.48 2.31
CA THR A 86 -18.04 5.03 2.30
C THR A 86 -19.01 4.29 1.37
N ARG A 87 -20.31 4.57 1.49
CA ARG A 87 -21.35 3.98 0.63
C ARG A 87 -21.14 4.30 -0.85
N THR A 88 -20.73 5.53 -1.15
CA THR A 88 -20.49 5.97 -2.53
C THR A 88 -19.27 5.27 -3.12
N ILE A 89 -18.18 5.18 -2.35
CA ILE A 89 -16.96 4.46 -2.73
C ILE A 89 -17.27 2.99 -3.03
N ILE A 90 -17.96 2.29 -2.12
CA ILE A 90 -18.39 0.89 -2.32
C ILE A 90 -19.17 0.75 -3.63
N LYS A 91 -20.16 1.62 -3.85
CA LYS A 91 -21.05 1.56 -5.01
C LYS A 91 -20.33 1.87 -6.33
N LYS A 92 -19.43 2.84 -6.34
CA LYS A 92 -18.74 3.31 -7.57
C LYS A 92 -17.57 2.44 -7.96
N ILE A 93 -16.80 1.99 -6.97
CA ILE A 93 -15.55 1.25 -7.21
C ILE A 93 -15.82 -0.27 -7.24
N GLY A 94 -16.93 -0.74 -6.66
CA GLY A 94 -17.32 -2.15 -6.67
C GLY A 94 -16.46 -3.00 -5.75
N VAL A 95 -16.11 -2.46 -4.59
CA VAL A 95 -15.20 -3.09 -3.61
C VAL A 95 -15.96 -3.42 -2.34
N SER A 96 -15.50 -4.42 -1.58
CA SER A 96 -16.16 -4.76 -0.33
C SER A 96 -15.87 -3.73 0.75
N GLU A 97 -16.82 -3.58 1.67
CA GLU A 97 -16.65 -2.73 2.85
C GLU A 97 -15.43 -3.15 3.69
N LYS A 98 -15.15 -4.45 3.78
CA LYS A 98 -13.98 -5.00 4.48
C LYS A 98 -12.66 -4.53 3.87
N GLU A 99 -12.54 -4.47 2.55
CA GLU A 99 -11.33 -4.02 1.86
C GLU A 99 -11.09 -2.53 2.11
N ILE A 100 -12.15 -1.71 2.07
CA ILE A 100 -12.06 -0.28 2.38
C ILE A 100 -11.60 -0.08 3.83
N TYR A 101 -12.22 -0.77 4.79
CA TYR A 101 -11.83 -0.61 6.19
C TYR A 101 -10.38 -1.02 6.46
N LYS A 102 -9.90 -2.10 5.84
CA LYS A 102 -8.49 -2.50 5.95
C LYS A 102 -7.56 -1.40 5.46
N LEU A 103 -7.85 -0.83 4.29
CA LEU A 103 -7.04 0.25 3.73
C LEU A 103 -7.09 1.50 4.61
N PHE A 104 -8.27 1.93 5.05
CA PHE A 104 -8.43 3.10 5.92
C PHE A 104 -7.75 2.93 7.27
N LYS A 105 -7.83 1.73 7.86
CA LYS A 105 -7.10 1.40 9.08
C LYS A 105 -5.59 1.56 8.87
N LYS A 106 -5.06 1.04 7.76
CA LYS A 106 -3.63 1.16 7.41
C LYS A 106 -3.20 2.61 7.17
N ILE A 107 -4.05 3.43 6.53
CA ILE A 107 -3.83 4.88 6.40
C ILE A 107 -3.74 5.54 7.77
N ASN A 108 -4.63 5.18 8.71
CA ASN A 108 -4.64 5.76 10.05
C ASN A 108 -3.38 5.38 10.83
N GLU A 109 -2.99 4.10 10.79
CA GLU A 109 -1.77 3.60 11.44
C GLU A 109 -0.51 4.28 10.90
N TYR A 110 -0.45 4.57 9.59
CA TYR A 110 0.69 5.30 9.01
C TYR A 110 0.79 6.75 9.50
N LYS A 111 -0.35 7.44 9.70
CA LYS A 111 -0.38 8.82 10.23
C LYS A 111 0.12 8.93 11.66
N GLU A 112 0.00 7.87 12.46
CA GLU A 112 0.45 7.84 13.85
C GLU A 112 1.98 7.67 13.98
N ILE A 113 2.67 7.37 12.87
CA ILE A 113 4.13 7.11 12.82
C ILE A 113 4.92 8.36 12.34
N LEU A 114 4.23 9.38 11.80
CA LEU A 114 4.79 10.67 11.37
C LEU A 114 4.62 11.77 12.43
#